data_AF-D7DU00-F1
#
_entry.id   AF-D7DU00-F1
#
_cell.length_a   1.000
_cell.length_b   1.000
_cell.length_c   1.000
_cell.angle_alpha   90.00
_cell.angle_beta   90.00
_cell.angle_gamma   90.00
#
_symmetry.space_group_name_H-M   'P 1'
#
loop_
_entity.id
_entity.type
_entity.pdbx_description
1 polymer ?
#
loop_
_entity_poly.entity_id
_entity_poly.type
_entity_poly.pdbx_seq_one_letter_code
_entity_poly.pdbx_strand_id
1 'polypeptide(L)'
;MSKSKVIATFEGKGILVNTYTLRDPFTKWKKIKIYLYNDGLRFELEGNTIEVDLEQVEDIGIKLPRKIIEIAKNSLDDIADYGSITFKLPDEEAQSIGFAPETSIYGRTTIDKFLKSLFQELLYKKNIKIQYARIVGGSVNPEVQWDDGNLVFAKKPIRKGVTVIDDLVLAIAVQNIGKPKVYDLFSNIESVSVEKKMVNEEEKDVIEIKQLKGKETVNSYLYLDDTKILYVLRYISILTKYHKTVEKLLPKSSEELVSQSSAENWSGEKLKGEVEKLTPEEQEILTAVYTGIDSLELPSMMGLEVDEVEKVLESLIDKGFLDLIRIRKETDLTETGRAVTNYIITNF
;
A
#
# COMPACT_ATOMS: atom_id res chain seq x y z
N MET A 1 -13.23 35.58 -5.71
CA MET A 1 -12.45 34.43 -5.20
C MET A 1 -13.22 33.83 -4.03
N SER A 2 -13.85 32.66 -4.21
CA SER A 2 -14.49 31.99 -3.07
C SER A 2 -13.39 31.56 -2.10
N LYS A 3 -13.58 31.77 -0.80
CA LYS A 3 -12.64 31.28 0.21
C LYS A 3 -12.50 29.76 0.08
N SER A 4 -11.27 29.26 -0.03
CA SER A 4 -10.99 27.81 -0.02
C SER A 4 -11.56 27.20 1.25
N LYS A 5 -12.40 26.18 1.09
CA LYS A 5 -13.16 25.57 2.18
C LYS A 5 -12.41 24.34 2.67
N VAL A 6 -12.16 24.26 3.98
CA VAL A 6 -11.62 23.03 4.59
C VAL A 6 -12.64 21.90 4.45
N ILE A 7 -12.21 20.80 3.84
CA ILE A 7 -13.01 19.60 3.56
C ILE A 7 -12.74 18.53 4.61
N ALA A 8 -11.47 18.31 4.92
CA ALA A 8 -11.04 17.32 5.89
C ALA A 8 -9.77 17.77 6.59
N THR A 9 -9.54 17.22 7.78
CA THR A 9 -8.32 17.45 8.55
C THR A 9 -7.77 16.12 9.07
N PHE A 10 -6.46 16.05 9.19
CA PHE A 10 -5.75 14.96 9.87
C PHE A 10 -4.80 15.57 10.90
N GLU A 11 -4.76 14.98 12.11
CA GLU A 11 -3.79 15.35 13.14
C GLU A 11 -3.07 14.09 13.61
N GLY A 12 -1.74 14.18 13.76
CA GLY A 12 -0.93 13.04 14.19
C GLY A 12 0.56 13.36 14.16
N LYS A 13 1.36 12.37 13.79
CA LYS A 13 2.77 12.55 13.44
C LYS A 13 2.96 12.50 11.94
N GLY A 14 3.94 13.24 11.45
CA GLY A 14 4.36 13.20 10.06
C GLY A 14 5.85 13.45 9.90
N ILE A 15 6.32 13.16 8.70
CA ILE A 15 7.71 13.25 8.31
C ILE A 15 7.78 13.69 6.84
N LEU A 16 8.63 14.67 6.57
CA LEU A 16 8.97 15.05 5.21
C LEU A 16 10.08 14.12 4.71
N VAL A 17 9.87 13.52 3.54
CA VAL A 17 10.79 12.59 2.90
C VAL A 17 11.26 13.21 1.59
N ASN A 18 12.53 13.59 1.57
CA ASN A 18 13.26 14.06 0.40
C ASN A 18 14.73 13.63 0.51
N THR A 19 15.54 13.97 -0.49
CA THR A 19 16.96 13.61 -0.57
C THR A 19 17.76 14.11 0.64
N TYR A 20 17.38 15.24 1.25
CA TYR A 20 18.03 15.79 2.44
C TYR A 20 17.63 15.05 3.72
N THR A 21 16.33 14.85 3.95
CA THR A 21 15.84 14.20 5.19
C THR A 21 16.23 12.73 5.26
N LEU A 22 16.42 12.07 4.12
CA LEU A 22 16.96 10.71 4.07
C LEU A 22 18.43 10.62 4.54
N ARG A 23 19.21 11.71 4.42
CA ARG A 23 20.62 11.76 4.81
C ARG A 23 20.83 12.32 6.22
N ASP A 24 19.87 13.10 6.72
CA ASP A 24 19.95 13.71 8.05
C ASP A 24 19.73 12.66 9.18
N PRO A 25 20.70 12.45 10.08
CA PRO A 25 20.56 11.53 11.21
C PRO A 25 19.60 12.03 12.30
N PHE A 26 19.22 13.32 12.29
CA PHE A 26 18.27 13.90 13.25
C PHE A 26 16.82 13.92 12.74
N THR A 27 16.58 13.37 11.55
CA THR A 27 15.24 13.18 11.02
C THR A 27 14.38 12.39 11.98
N LYS A 28 13.19 12.92 12.29
CA LYS A 28 12.22 12.30 13.19
C LYS A 28 10.80 12.61 12.75
N TRP A 29 9.87 11.75 13.16
CA TRP A 29 8.46 12.02 13.04
C TRP A 29 8.05 13.11 14.03
N LYS A 30 7.46 14.20 13.53
CA LYS A 30 7.06 15.38 14.32
C LYS A 30 5.55 15.53 14.30
N LYS A 31 4.97 16.35 15.18
CA LYS A 31 3.55 16.67 15.08
C LYS A 31 3.22 17.25 13.70
N ILE A 32 2.14 16.78 13.11
CA ILE A 32 1.61 17.27 11.85
C ILE A 32 0.12 17.56 11.97
N LYS A 33 -0.30 18.64 11.31
CA LYS A 33 -1.70 18.85 10.93
C LYS A 33 -1.79 18.94 9.41
N ILE A 34 -2.72 18.22 8.83
CA ILE A 34 -2.98 18.24 7.39
C ILE A 34 -4.38 18.79 7.19
N TYR A 35 -4.49 19.82 6.36
CA TYR A 35 -5.75 20.40 5.94
C TYR A 35 -5.95 20.09 4.47
N LEU A 36 -7.07 19.45 4.14
CA LEU A 36 -7.53 19.30 2.78
C LEU A 36 -8.54 20.40 2.48
N TYR A 37 -8.28 21.16 1.42
CA TYR A 37 -9.19 22.13 0.83
C TYR A 37 -9.74 21.58 -0.50
N ASN A 38 -10.67 22.30 -1.10
CA ASN A 38 -11.24 21.96 -2.41
C ASN A 38 -10.27 22.18 -3.58
N ASP A 39 -9.14 22.84 -3.35
CA ASP A 39 -8.14 23.26 -4.33
C ASP A 39 -6.72 22.80 -3.99
N GLY A 40 -6.45 22.42 -2.74
CA GLY A 40 -5.13 22.01 -2.32
C GLY A 40 -5.05 21.34 -0.94
N LEU A 41 -3.83 21.11 -0.51
CA LEU A 41 -3.44 20.57 0.78
C LEU A 41 -2.55 21.59 1.49
N ARG A 42 -2.70 21.71 2.80
CA ARG A 42 -1.74 22.41 3.66
C ARG A 42 -1.24 21.44 4.72
N PHE A 43 0.08 21.30 4.80
CA PHE A 43 0.77 20.51 5.81
C PHE A 43 1.45 21.46 6.79
N GLU A 44 1.09 21.36 8.06
CA GLU A 44 1.73 22.08 9.15
C GLU A 44 2.57 21.09 9.96
N LEU A 45 3.89 21.12 9.74
CA LEU A 45 4.87 20.42 10.57
C LEU A 45 5.49 21.42 11.55
N GLU A 46 5.96 20.99 12.71
CA GLU A 46 6.54 21.90 13.72
C GLU A 46 7.56 22.91 13.12
N GLY A 47 7.13 24.17 12.98
CA GLY A 47 7.91 25.28 12.44
C GLY A 47 7.86 25.49 10.93
N ASN A 48 7.25 24.59 10.15
CA ASN A 48 7.20 24.62 8.68
C ASN A 48 5.77 24.41 8.16
N THR A 49 5.37 25.24 7.20
CA THR A 49 4.10 25.07 6.47
C THR A 49 4.40 24.80 5.01
N ILE A 50 3.75 23.79 4.44
CA ILE A 50 3.85 23.44 3.02
C ILE A 50 2.45 23.48 2.44
N GLU A 51 2.25 24.28 1.40
CA GLU A 51 0.99 24.37 0.65
C GLU A 51 1.20 23.72 -0.72
N VAL A 52 0.25 22.87 -1.11
CA VAL A 52 0.34 22.03 -2.31
C VAL A 52 -1.00 22.09 -3.03
N ASP A 53 -1.01 22.55 -4.28
CA ASP A 53 -2.21 22.49 -5.11
C ASP A 53 -2.54 21.03 -5.46
N LEU A 54 -3.81 20.69 -5.64
CA LEU A 54 -4.20 19.31 -5.99
C LEU A 54 -3.52 18.82 -7.28
N GLU A 55 -3.23 19.71 -8.22
CA GLU A 55 -2.52 19.41 -9.47
C GLU A 55 -1.06 18.99 -9.25
N GLN A 56 -0.45 19.45 -8.16
CA GLN A 56 0.93 19.16 -7.77
C GLN A 56 1.07 17.80 -7.03
N VAL A 57 -0.04 17.16 -6.66
CA VAL A 57 -0.02 15.82 -6.07
C VAL A 57 0.38 14.81 -7.13
N GLU A 58 1.45 14.07 -6.91
CA GLU A 58 1.97 13.08 -7.87
C GLU A 58 1.50 11.67 -7.56
N ASP A 59 1.48 11.28 -6.27
CA ASP A 59 1.11 9.94 -5.83
C ASP A 59 0.55 9.95 -4.40
N ILE A 60 -0.19 8.90 -4.03
CA ILE A 60 -0.80 8.73 -2.71
C ILE A 60 -0.58 7.29 -2.25
N GLY A 61 -0.12 7.10 -1.02
CA GLY A 61 0.08 5.77 -0.44
C GLY A 61 1.25 5.01 -1.05
N ILE A 62 2.27 5.73 -1.51
CA ILE A 62 3.58 5.14 -1.80
C ILE A 62 4.19 4.57 -0.51
N LYS A 63 4.86 3.42 -0.61
CA LYS A 63 5.59 2.86 0.51
C LYS A 63 6.75 3.79 0.87
N LEU A 64 6.83 4.20 2.13
CA LEU A 64 7.93 5.03 2.59
C LEU A 64 9.20 4.19 2.71
N PRO A 65 10.40 4.78 2.52
CA PRO A 65 11.68 4.11 2.70
C PRO A 65 11.79 3.43 4.08
N ARG A 66 12.38 2.23 4.16
CA ARG A 66 12.56 1.44 5.40
C ARG A 66 13.17 2.27 6.52
N LYS A 67 14.19 3.06 6.21
CA LYS A 67 14.84 3.97 7.18
C LYS A 67 13.83 4.93 7.83
N ILE A 68 12.88 5.46 7.07
CA ILE A 68 11.85 6.37 7.58
C ILE A 68 10.88 5.64 8.50
N ILE A 69 10.56 4.39 8.19
CA ILE A 69 9.72 3.52 9.03
C ILE A 69 10.44 3.14 10.33
N GLU A 70 11.73 2.84 10.27
CA GLU A 70 12.54 2.52 11.47
C GLU A 70 12.64 3.69 12.44
N ILE A 71 12.86 4.90 11.93
CA ILE A 71 12.84 6.12 12.74
C ILE A 71 11.49 6.28 13.47
N ALA A 72 10.39 5.88 12.82
CA ALA A 72 9.05 5.96 13.40
C ALA A 72 8.90 5.08 14.66
N LYS A 73 9.44 3.86 14.64
CA LYS A 73 9.34 2.87 15.74
C LYS A 73 9.85 3.39 17.08
N ASN A 74 10.75 4.38 17.06
CA ASN A 74 11.29 5.00 18.27
C ASN A 74 10.41 6.14 18.82
N SER A 75 9.36 6.54 18.11
CA SER A 75 8.57 7.75 18.39
C SER A 75 7.05 7.58 18.29
N LEU A 76 6.60 6.41 17.82
CA LEU A 76 5.20 6.04 17.64
C LEU A 76 4.98 4.63 18.20
N ASP A 77 3.89 4.47 18.95
CA ASP A 77 3.52 3.19 19.59
C ASP A 77 3.26 2.08 18.56
N ASP A 78 2.77 2.46 17.37
CA ASP A 78 2.55 1.56 16.23
C ASP A 78 2.59 2.35 14.92
N ILE A 79 3.49 1.96 14.00
CA ILE A 79 3.59 2.52 12.64
C ILE A 79 3.04 1.55 11.58
N ALA A 80 2.40 0.44 11.99
CA ALA A 80 1.87 -0.55 11.05
C ALA A 80 0.95 0.07 9.99
N ASP A 81 0.23 1.12 10.34
CA ASP A 81 -0.58 1.92 9.43
C ASP A 81 -0.06 3.36 9.32
N TYR A 82 0.31 3.75 8.10
CA TYR A 82 0.62 5.13 7.74
C TYR A 82 0.01 5.47 6.37
N GLY A 83 -0.24 6.76 6.16
CA GLY A 83 -0.51 7.33 4.85
C GLY A 83 0.73 8.03 4.31
N SER A 84 0.78 8.20 2.99
CA SER A 84 1.79 9.03 2.36
C SER A 84 1.18 9.82 1.20
N ILE A 85 1.70 11.02 0.95
CA ILE A 85 1.32 11.84 -0.20
C ILE A 85 2.61 12.36 -0.81
N THR A 86 2.82 12.07 -2.10
CA THR A 86 3.92 12.61 -2.89
C THR A 86 3.43 13.79 -3.69
N PHE A 87 4.20 14.87 -3.70
CA PHE A 87 3.90 16.07 -4.45
C PHE A 87 5.19 16.68 -5.00
N LYS A 88 5.04 17.54 -5.99
CA LYS A 88 6.16 18.28 -6.60
C LYS A 88 5.80 19.75 -6.73
N LEU A 89 6.50 20.57 -5.95
CA LEU A 89 6.40 22.02 -6.05
C LEU A 89 7.14 22.52 -7.31
N PRO A 90 6.77 23.69 -7.85
CA PRO A 90 7.48 24.29 -8.98
C PRO A 90 8.98 24.41 -8.69
N ASP A 91 9.80 23.98 -9.65
CA ASP A 91 11.27 24.03 -9.58
C ASP A 91 11.91 23.20 -8.44
N GLU A 92 11.14 22.33 -7.77
CA GLU A 92 11.65 21.41 -6.75
C GLU A 92 11.64 19.94 -7.22
N GLU A 93 12.46 19.11 -6.57
CA GLU A 93 12.34 17.65 -6.68
C GLU A 93 11.04 17.18 -6.02
N ALA A 94 10.53 16.02 -6.45
CA ALA A 94 9.38 15.40 -5.81
C ALA A 94 9.69 15.07 -4.34
N GLN A 95 8.74 15.35 -3.46
CA GLN A 95 8.84 15.12 -2.03
C GLN A 95 7.63 14.32 -1.56
N SER A 96 7.79 13.54 -0.49
CA SER A 96 6.67 12.82 0.11
C SER A 96 6.49 13.24 1.56
N ILE A 97 5.24 13.36 1.99
CA ILE A 97 4.90 13.43 3.41
C ILE A 97 4.35 12.08 3.83
N GLY A 98 5.04 11.43 4.76
CA GLY A 98 4.51 10.31 5.53
C GLY A 98 3.72 10.83 6.73
N PHE A 99 2.59 10.23 7.04
CA PHE A 99 1.78 10.61 8.20
C PHE A 99 1.08 9.42 8.85
N ALA A 100 0.99 9.44 10.17
CA ALA A 100 0.40 8.39 10.98
C ALA A 100 -0.25 9.01 12.24
N PRO A 101 -1.34 8.43 12.75
CA PRO A 101 -1.97 8.92 13.98
C PRO A 101 -1.06 8.65 15.17
N GLU A 102 -1.20 9.45 16.24
CA GLU A 102 -0.38 9.28 17.45
C GLU A 102 -0.71 7.99 18.22
N THR A 103 -1.93 7.44 18.05
CA THR A 103 -2.39 6.25 18.77
C THR A 103 -2.88 5.16 17.81
N SER A 104 -2.56 3.90 18.11
CA SER A 104 -2.85 2.73 17.26
C SER A 104 -4.32 2.31 17.20
N ILE A 105 -5.12 2.61 18.24
CA ILE A 105 -6.47 2.06 18.44
C ILE A 105 -7.42 2.33 17.25
N TYR A 106 -7.23 3.45 16.55
CA TYR A 106 -8.05 3.83 15.37
C TYR A 106 -7.19 4.17 14.15
N GLY A 107 -5.98 3.60 14.08
CA GLY A 107 -4.91 4.06 13.20
C GLY A 107 -5.33 4.12 11.73
N ARG A 108 -5.60 2.94 11.16
CA ARG A 108 -6.02 2.78 9.77
C ARG A 108 -7.29 3.56 9.41
N THR A 109 -8.30 3.51 10.28
CA THR A 109 -9.60 4.16 10.00
C THR A 109 -9.47 5.68 9.87
N THR A 110 -8.59 6.29 10.66
CA THR A 110 -8.35 7.74 10.62
C THR A 110 -7.66 8.15 9.32
N ILE A 111 -6.65 7.38 8.91
CA ILE A 111 -5.94 7.58 7.64
C ILE A 111 -6.90 7.39 6.46
N ASP A 112 -7.64 6.28 6.43
CA ASP A 112 -8.58 5.96 5.36
C ASP A 112 -9.67 7.03 5.22
N LYS A 113 -10.18 7.59 6.34
CA LYS A 113 -11.18 8.66 6.31
C LYS A 113 -10.63 9.95 5.66
N PHE A 114 -9.39 10.32 5.99
CA PHE A 114 -8.73 11.46 5.39
C PHE A 114 -8.45 11.21 3.89
N LEU A 115 -7.83 10.08 3.55
CA LEU A 115 -7.52 9.71 2.17
C LEU A 115 -8.78 9.58 1.31
N LYS A 116 -9.89 9.08 1.87
CA LYS A 116 -11.19 9.04 1.19
C LYS A 116 -11.71 10.43 0.81
N SER A 117 -11.40 11.44 1.61
CA SER A 117 -11.75 12.83 1.28
C SER A 117 -10.82 13.37 0.18
N LEU A 118 -9.52 13.07 0.26
CA LEU A 118 -8.56 13.46 -0.77
C LEU A 118 -8.89 12.82 -2.13
N PHE A 119 -9.20 11.53 -2.18
CA PHE A 119 -9.63 10.86 -3.41
C PHE A 119 -10.94 11.43 -3.95
N GLN A 120 -11.84 11.94 -3.11
CA GLN A 120 -13.03 12.64 -3.59
C GLN A 120 -12.65 13.90 -4.35
N GLU A 121 -11.74 14.72 -3.84
CA GLU A 121 -11.31 15.92 -4.54
C GLU A 121 -10.52 15.61 -5.83
N LEU A 122 -9.72 14.54 -5.83
CA LEU A 122 -8.92 14.17 -7.02
C LEU A 122 -9.73 13.49 -8.13
N LEU A 123 -10.82 12.78 -7.78
CA LEU A 123 -11.55 11.94 -8.73
C LEU A 123 -12.97 12.44 -9.03
N TYR A 124 -13.62 13.20 -8.15
CA TYR A 124 -15.00 13.59 -8.36
C TYR A 124 -15.17 14.48 -9.61
N LYS A 125 -16.13 14.13 -10.47
CA LYS A 125 -16.45 14.82 -11.73
C LYS A 125 -15.29 14.89 -12.73
N LYS A 126 -14.29 14.03 -12.61
CA LYS A 126 -13.27 13.88 -13.65
C LYS A 126 -13.88 13.15 -14.85
N ASN A 127 -13.70 13.72 -16.04
CA ASN A 127 -14.24 13.17 -17.27
C ASN A 127 -13.53 11.85 -17.61
N ILE A 128 -14.32 10.91 -18.11
CA ILE A 128 -13.87 9.59 -18.52
C ILE A 128 -14.58 9.18 -19.81
N LYS A 129 -14.00 8.17 -20.48
CA LYS A 129 -14.72 7.36 -21.46
C LYS A 129 -14.76 5.92 -21.01
N ILE A 130 -15.87 5.23 -21.23
CA ILE A 130 -16.07 3.87 -20.77
C ILE A 130 -16.66 2.97 -21.86
N GLN A 131 -16.14 1.75 -21.98
CA GLN A 131 -16.83 0.62 -22.61
C GLN A 131 -17.28 -0.34 -21.52
N TYR A 132 -18.50 -0.15 -21.01
CA TYR A 132 -19.02 -0.97 -19.93
C TYR A 132 -19.47 -2.34 -20.45
N ALA A 133 -19.02 -3.42 -19.80
CA ALA A 133 -19.38 -4.79 -20.15
C ALA A 133 -19.10 -5.15 -21.63
N ARG A 134 -17.95 -4.71 -22.16
CA ARG A 134 -17.52 -5.00 -23.53
C ARG A 134 -17.28 -6.50 -23.75
N ILE A 135 -16.90 -7.23 -22.70
CA ILE A 135 -16.78 -8.69 -22.73
C ILE A 135 -17.64 -9.26 -21.61
N VAL A 136 -18.51 -10.21 -21.93
CA VAL A 136 -19.37 -10.91 -20.97
C VAL A 136 -19.23 -12.41 -21.21
N GLY A 137 -18.84 -13.17 -20.16
CA GLY A 137 -18.64 -14.61 -20.28
C GLY A 137 -17.62 -15.03 -21.33
N GLY A 138 -16.63 -14.17 -21.61
CA GLY A 138 -15.61 -14.37 -22.65
C GLY A 138 -16.03 -13.98 -24.07
N SER A 139 -17.30 -13.56 -24.28
CA SER A 139 -17.80 -13.11 -25.57
C SER A 139 -17.73 -11.59 -25.69
N VAL A 140 -17.18 -11.09 -26.80
CA VAL A 140 -17.12 -9.65 -27.09
C VAL A 140 -18.50 -9.16 -27.55
N ASN A 141 -19.01 -8.11 -26.92
CA ASN A 141 -20.21 -7.42 -27.38
C ASN A 141 -19.82 -6.29 -28.34
N PRO A 142 -20.06 -6.42 -29.66
CA PRO A 142 -19.65 -5.42 -30.65
C PRO A 142 -20.41 -4.09 -30.52
N GLU A 143 -21.60 -4.09 -29.93
CA GLU A 143 -22.48 -2.91 -29.81
C GLU A 143 -21.98 -1.90 -28.76
N VAL A 144 -21.12 -2.33 -27.84
CA VAL A 144 -20.60 -1.46 -26.77
C VAL A 144 -19.60 -0.46 -27.35
N GLN A 145 -19.99 0.80 -27.46
CA GLN A 145 -19.12 1.90 -27.87
C GLN A 145 -18.52 2.62 -26.67
N TRP A 146 -17.62 3.56 -26.93
CA TRP A 146 -17.12 4.46 -25.90
C TRP A 146 -18.21 5.46 -25.52
N ASP A 147 -18.66 5.40 -24.27
CA ASP A 147 -19.60 6.37 -23.71
C ASP A 147 -18.85 7.43 -22.91
N ASP A 148 -19.28 8.69 -23.01
CA ASP A 148 -18.80 9.78 -22.17
C ASP A 148 -19.43 9.74 -20.78
N GLY A 149 -18.61 9.96 -19.75
CA GLY A 149 -19.08 9.94 -18.39
C GLY A 149 -18.17 10.68 -17.43
N ASN A 150 -18.47 10.52 -16.14
CA ASN A 150 -17.72 11.10 -15.05
C ASN A 150 -17.52 10.11 -13.92
N LEU A 151 -16.37 10.21 -13.25
CA LEU A 151 -16.18 9.59 -11.95
C LEU A 151 -17.07 10.26 -10.90
N VAL A 152 -17.78 9.47 -10.12
CA VAL A 152 -18.67 9.93 -9.05
C VAL A 152 -18.51 9.07 -7.81
N PHE A 153 -18.92 9.58 -6.65
CA PHE A 153 -19.01 8.79 -5.43
C PHE A 153 -20.49 8.50 -5.13
N ALA A 154 -20.88 7.25 -5.30
CA ALA A 154 -22.25 6.79 -5.08
C ALA A 154 -22.41 6.18 -3.69
N LYS A 155 -23.58 6.39 -3.06
CA LYS A 155 -23.92 5.70 -1.80
C LYS A 155 -24.18 4.22 -2.08
N LYS A 156 -23.48 3.36 -1.36
CA LYS A 156 -23.67 1.91 -1.41
C LYS A 156 -23.89 1.38 0.00
N PRO A 157 -24.95 0.58 0.23
CA PRO A 157 -25.17 -0.04 1.52
C PRO A 157 -24.10 -1.11 1.76
N ILE A 158 -23.33 -0.97 2.84
CA ILE A 158 -22.32 -1.93 3.27
C ILE A 158 -22.74 -2.50 4.62
N ARG A 159 -22.75 -3.83 4.72
CA ARG A 159 -23.01 -4.54 5.97
C ARG A 159 -21.75 -4.54 6.83
N LYS A 160 -21.80 -3.89 8.00
CA LYS A 160 -20.79 -3.99 9.06
C LYS A 160 -21.39 -4.74 10.24
N GLY A 161 -21.15 -6.06 10.29
CA GLY A 161 -21.74 -6.96 11.27
C GLY A 161 -23.27 -7.05 11.12
N VAL A 162 -23.99 -6.51 12.11
CA VAL A 162 -25.46 -6.50 12.14
C VAL A 162 -26.05 -5.23 11.52
N THR A 163 -25.25 -4.17 11.36
CA THR A 163 -25.72 -2.86 10.87
C THR A 163 -25.42 -2.69 9.39
N VAL A 164 -26.33 -2.05 8.65
CA VAL A 164 -26.09 -1.57 7.29
C VAL A 164 -25.82 -0.08 7.35
N ILE A 165 -24.67 0.34 6.84
CA ILE A 165 -24.32 1.76 6.71
C ILE A 165 -24.16 2.11 5.24
N ASP A 166 -24.58 3.31 4.85
CA ASP A 166 -24.30 3.83 3.52
C ASP A 166 -22.87 4.32 3.49
N ASP A 167 -22.07 3.76 2.58
CA ASP A 167 -20.72 4.21 2.33
C ASP A 167 -20.60 4.81 0.93
N LEU A 168 -19.78 5.85 0.78
CA LEU A 168 -19.51 6.45 -0.53
C LEU A 168 -18.43 5.65 -1.25
N VAL A 169 -18.77 5.05 -2.39
CA VAL A 169 -17.85 4.26 -3.21
C VAL A 169 -17.68 4.92 -4.57
N LEU A 170 -16.48 4.82 -5.14
CA LEU A 170 -16.23 5.30 -6.49
C LEU A 170 -17.11 4.51 -7.47
N ALA A 171 -17.65 5.23 -8.45
CA ALA A 171 -18.52 4.71 -9.49
C ALA A 171 -18.40 5.58 -10.74
N ILE A 172 -19.03 5.15 -11.83
CA ILE A 172 -19.02 5.86 -13.11
C ILE A 172 -20.44 6.27 -13.45
N ALA A 173 -20.67 7.56 -13.68
CA ALA A 173 -21.93 8.08 -14.20
C ALA A 173 -21.78 8.37 -15.70
N VAL A 174 -22.51 7.64 -16.53
CA VAL A 174 -22.59 7.91 -17.98
C VAL A 174 -23.75 8.83 -18.26
N GLN A 175 -23.49 9.88 -19.06
CA GLN A 175 -24.51 10.84 -19.45
C GLN A 175 -25.41 10.21 -20.52
N ASN A 176 -26.71 10.11 -20.22
CA ASN A 176 -27.73 9.69 -21.17
C ASN A 176 -28.85 10.72 -21.19
N ILE A 177 -29.66 10.75 -22.25
CA ILE A 177 -30.88 11.56 -22.33
C ILE A 177 -31.82 11.10 -21.21
N GLY A 178 -31.83 11.80 -20.07
CA GLY A 178 -32.61 11.45 -18.88
C GLY A 178 -31.76 11.29 -17.61
N LYS A 179 -32.08 10.28 -16.79
CA LYS A 179 -31.31 10.01 -15.56
C LYS A 179 -29.96 9.38 -15.91
N PRO A 180 -28.83 9.86 -15.36
CA PRO A 180 -27.52 9.26 -15.58
C PRO A 180 -27.52 7.80 -15.15
N LYS A 181 -26.91 6.94 -15.98
CA LYS A 181 -26.71 5.53 -15.62
C LYS A 181 -25.44 5.43 -14.80
N VAL A 182 -25.54 4.85 -13.60
CA VAL A 182 -24.40 4.69 -12.69
C VAL A 182 -23.93 3.26 -12.69
N TYR A 183 -22.64 3.06 -12.97
CA TYR A 183 -21.97 1.77 -13.00
C TYR A 183 -21.02 1.63 -11.81
N ASP A 184 -21.17 0.53 -11.08
CA ASP A 184 -20.26 0.12 -10.01
C ASP A 184 -19.17 -0.79 -10.60
N LEU A 185 -18.02 -0.21 -10.95
CA LEU A 185 -16.86 -0.94 -11.48
C LEU A 185 -15.89 -1.37 -10.38
N PHE A 186 -15.94 -0.73 -9.22
CA PHE A 186 -14.91 -0.87 -8.18
C PHE A 186 -15.31 -1.87 -7.09
N SER A 187 -16.15 -2.83 -7.46
CA SER A 187 -16.58 -3.95 -6.61
C SER A 187 -16.54 -5.27 -7.36
N ASN A 188 -16.44 -6.37 -6.62
CA ASN A 188 -16.29 -7.73 -7.16
C ASN A 188 -15.21 -7.85 -8.24
N ILE A 189 -14.11 -7.11 -8.09
CA ILE A 189 -12.98 -7.11 -9.03
C ILE A 189 -12.25 -8.46 -8.94
N GLU A 190 -12.04 -9.09 -10.09
CA GLU A 190 -11.19 -10.28 -10.24
C GLU A 190 -9.77 -9.89 -10.64
N SER A 191 -9.64 -8.98 -11.62
CA SER A 191 -8.35 -8.48 -12.10
C SER A 191 -8.47 -7.06 -12.63
N VAL A 192 -7.35 -6.35 -12.59
CA VAL A 192 -7.16 -5.03 -13.22
C VAL A 192 -5.91 -5.10 -14.07
N SER A 193 -5.95 -4.53 -15.27
CA SER A 193 -4.80 -4.37 -16.15
C SER A 193 -4.84 -3.01 -16.83
N VAL A 194 -3.71 -2.60 -17.41
CA VAL A 194 -3.64 -1.44 -18.30
C VAL A 194 -3.40 -1.96 -19.70
N GLU A 195 -4.27 -1.61 -20.63
CA GLU A 195 -4.21 -2.02 -22.04
C GLU A 195 -4.15 -0.80 -22.95
N LYS A 196 -3.61 -0.97 -24.15
CA LYS A 196 -3.69 0.04 -25.22
C LYS A 196 -4.94 -0.19 -26.05
N LYS A 197 -5.79 0.84 -26.19
CA LYS A 197 -7.00 0.79 -27.05
C LYS A 197 -7.18 2.07 -27.83
N MET A 198 -7.85 1.94 -28.98
CA MET A 198 -8.30 3.09 -29.76
C MET A 198 -9.46 3.79 -29.04
N VAL A 199 -9.24 5.04 -28.63
CA VAL A 199 -10.22 5.95 -28.03
C VAL A 199 -10.22 7.22 -28.87
N ASN A 200 -11.37 7.59 -29.45
CA ASN A 200 -11.47 8.74 -30.37
C ASN A 200 -10.37 8.75 -31.45
N GLU A 201 -10.12 7.61 -32.09
CA GLU A 201 -9.12 7.47 -33.19
C GLU A 201 -7.65 7.58 -32.76
N GLU A 202 -7.35 7.66 -31.46
CA GLU A 202 -5.99 7.63 -30.93
C GLU A 202 -5.77 6.39 -30.05
N GLU A 203 -4.58 5.80 -30.12
CA GLU A 203 -4.20 4.74 -29.18
C GLU A 203 -3.90 5.36 -27.80
N LYS A 204 -4.65 4.94 -26.78
CA LYS A 204 -4.53 5.41 -25.40
C LYS A 204 -4.40 4.23 -24.44
N ASP A 205 -3.73 4.48 -23.32
CA ASP A 205 -3.74 3.56 -22.18
C ASP A 205 -5.12 3.62 -21.49
N VAL A 206 -5.73 2.47 -21.28
CA VAL A 206 -7.03 2.31 -20.63
C VAL A 206 -6.94 1.27 -19.54
N ILE A 207 -7.71 1.46 -18.47
CA ILE A 207 -7.82 0.48 -17.39
C ILE A 207 -8.86 -0.57 -17.82
N GLU A 208 -8.46 -1.83 -17.90
CA GLU A 208 -9.41 -2.94 -17.95
C GLU A 208 -9.75 -3.37 -16.52
N ILE A 209 -11.03 -3.45 -16.21
CA ILE A 209 -11.53 -3.99 -14.95
C ILE A 209 -12.40 -5.20 -15.26
N LYS A 210 -11.95 -6.37 -14.80
CA LYS A 210 -12.72 -7.61 -14.84
C LYS A 210 -13.45 -7.80 -13.52
N GLN A 211 -14.77 -7.94 -13.58
CA GLN A 211 -15.64 -8.13 -12.43
C GLN A 211 -16.41 -9.45 -12.52
N LEU A 212 -16.67 -10.08 -11.37
CA LEU A 212 -17.66 -11.14 -11.27
C LEU A 212 -19.05 -10.53 -11.00
N LYS A 213 -19.97 -10.70 -11.95
CA LYS A 213 -21.38 -10.25 -11.84
C LYS A 213 -22.30 -11.46 -11.93
N GLY A 214 -22.87 -11.84 -10.79
CA GLY A 214 -23.65 -13.07 -10.69
C GLY A 214 -22.75 -14.29 -10.92
N LYS A 215 -22.99 -15.03 -12.02
CA LYS A 215 -22.17 -16.18 -12.43
C LYS A 215 -21.26 -15.87 -13.62
N GLU A 216 -21.30 -14.64 -14.12
CA GLU A 216 -20.59 -14.24 -15.34
C GLU A 216 -19.45 -13.29 -15.01
N THR A 217 -18.38 -13.41 -15.80
CA THR A 217 -17.28 -12.45 -15.77
C THR A 217 -17.57 -11.34 -16.78
N VAL A 218 -17.31 -10.10 -16.37
CA VAL A 218 -17.60 -8.90 -17.15
C VAL A 218 -16.35 -8.03 -17.19
N ASN A 219 -15.82 -7.78 -18.39
CA ASN A 219 -14.69 -6.86 -18.58
C ASN A 219 -15.22 -5.52 -19.08
N SER A 220 -14.78 -4.44 -18.43
CA SER A 220 -15.05 -3.07 -18.83
C SER A 220 -13.74 -2.31 -19.03
N TYR A 221 -13.71 -1.40 -19.99
CA TYR A 221 -12.55 -0.56 -20.26
C TYR A 221 -12.85 0.88 -19.87
N LEU A 222 -11.89 1.53 -19.21
CA LEU A 222 -12.00 2.89 -18.70
C LEU A 222 -10.80 3.71 -19.16
N TYR A 223 -11.07 4.74 -19.95
CA TYR A 223 -10.13 5.80 -20.28
C TYR A 223 -10.38 7.01 -19.39
N LEU A 224 -9.31 7.60 -18.86
CA LEU A 224 -9.38 8.79 -17.99
C LEU A 224 -8.83 9.98 -18.78
N ASP A 225 -9.65 11.02 -18.94
CA ASP A 225 -9.31 12.21 -19.73
C ASP A 225 -8.59 13.25 -18.87
N ASP A 226 -9.21 13.61 -17.74
CA ASP A 226 -8.78 14.74 -16.90
C ASP A 226 -8.12 14.31 -15.58
N THR A 227 -7.71 13.05 -15.48
CA THR A 227 -7.13 12.52 -14.24
C THR A 227 -6.14 11.38 -14.49
N LYS A 228 -5.30 11.11 -13.49
CA LYS A 228 -4.23 10.12 -13.59
C LYS A 228 -4.81 8.72 -13.35
N ILE A 229 -4.47 7.75 -14.21
CA ILE A 229 -4.71 6.30 -13.97
C ILE A 229 -4.25 5.90 -12.57
N LEU A 230 -3.10 6.43 -12.16
CA LEU A 230 -2.51 6.18 -10.86
C LEU A 230 -3.47 6.47 -9.70
N TYR A 231 -4.26 7.54 -9.73
CA TYR A 231 -5.19 7.85 -8.63
C TYR A 231 -6.30 6.81 -8.50
N VAL A 232 -6.79 6.27 -9.62
CA VAL A 232 -7.78 5.18 -9.60
C VAL A 232 -7.15 3.90 -9.08
N LEU A 233 -5.92 3.57 -9.52
CA LEU A 233 -5.19 2.40 -9.02
C LEU A 233 -4.91 2.52 -7.51
N ARG A 234 -4.50 3.70 -7.02
CA ARG A 234 -4.29 3.95 -5.59
C ARG A 234 -5.59 3.91 -4.80
N TYR A 235 -6.70 4.41 -5.35
CA TYR A 235 -8.02 4.25 -4.73
C TYR A 235 -8.36 2.77 -4.53
N ILE A 236 -8.21 1.94 -5.58
CA ILE A 236 -8.43 0.49 -5.49
C ILE A 236 -7.50 -0.13 -4.44
N SER A 237 -6.22 0.26 -4.47
CA SER A 237 -5.19 -0.28 -3.58
C SER A 237 -5.43 0.02 -2.10
N ILE A 238 -5.84 1.25 -1.78
CA ILE A 238 -5.87 1.76 -0.41
C ILE A 238 -7.25 1.60 0.23
N LEU A 239 -8.31 1.92 -0.52
CA LEU A 239 -9.68 2.06 0.00
C LEU A 239 -10.59 0.88 -0.36
N THR A 240 -10.04 -0.17 -0.98
CA THR A 240 -10.78 -1.39 -1.27
C THR A 240 -9.99 -2.63 -0.83
N LYS A 241 -10.65 -3.78 -0.81
CA LYS A 241 -10.00 -5.06 -0.51
C LYS A 241 -9.17 -5.63 -1.66
N TYR A 242 -9.10 -4.93 -2.80
CA TYR A 242 -8.53 -5.44 -4.06
C TYR A 242 -7.06 -5.01 -4.27
N HIS A 243 -6.33 -4.68 -3.21
CA HIS A 243 -4.92 -4.29 -3.31
C HIS A 243 -4.07 -5.19 -4.22
N LYS A 244 -4.14 -6.50 -4.02
CA LYS A 244 -3.37 -7.48 -4.79
C LYS A 244 -3.64 -7.47 -6.30
N THR A 245 -4.80 -6.99 -6.74
CA THR A 245 -5.12 -6.95 -8.18
C THR A 245 -4.46 -5.79 -8.91
N VAL A 246 -4.05 -4.75 -8.18
CA VAL A 246 -3.43 -3.53 -8.74
C VAL A 246 -1.98 -3.34 -8.32
N GLU A 247 -1.48 -4.07 -7.32
CA GLU A 247 -0.13 -3.94 -6.75
C GLU A 247 0.98 -3.85 -7.82
N LYS A 248 0.94 -4.73 -8.83
CA LYS A 248 1.93 -4.77 -9.91
C LYS A 248 1.86 -3.60 -10.89
N LEU A 249 0.75 -2.87 -10.90
CA LEU A 249 0.52 -1.70 -11.76
C LEU A 249 0.92 -0.39 -11.06
N LEU A 250 1.21 -0.44 -9.75
CA LEU A 250 1.60 0.73 -8.99
C LEU A 250 3.10 1.03 -9.20
N PRO A 251 3.48 2.32 -9.20
CA PRO A 251 4.88 2.72 -9.14
C PRO A 251 5.54 2.07 -7.93
N LYS A 252 6.65 1.39 -8.19
CA LYS A 252 7.49 0.81 -7.15
C LYS A 252 8.23 1.92 -6.43
N SER A 253 8.38 1.79 -5.12
CA SER A 253 9.23 2.70 -4.36
C SER A 253 10.69 2.61 -4.85
N SER A 254 11.48 3.67 -4.63
CA SER A 254 12.90 3.67 -4.98
C SER A 254 13.66 2.49 -4.33
N GLU A 255 13.32 2.12 -3.11
CA GLU A 255 13.88 0.93 -2.46
C GLU A 255 13.45 -0.37 -3.13
N GLU A 256 12.19 -0.51 -3.54
CA GLU A 256 11.75 -1.69 -4.28
C GLU A 256 12.42 -1.79 -5.65
N LEU A 257 12.68 -0.66 -6.30
CA LEU A 257 13.48 -0.60 -7.52
C LEU A 257 14.94 -0.96 -7.25
N VAL A 258 15.53 -0.53 -6.13
CA VAL A 258 16.88 -0.93 -5.73
C VAL A 258 16.95 -2.41 -5.36
N SER A 259 15.93 -2.97 -4.69
CA SER A 259 15.85 -4.40 -4.38
C SER A 259 15.63 -5.23 -5.63
N GLN A 260 14.79 -4.79 -6.56
CA GLN A 260 14.57 -5.49 -7.82
C GLN A 260 15.73 -5.35 -8.79
N SER A 261 16.32 -4.16 -8.95
CA SER A 261 17.56 -4.03 -9.70
C SER A 261 18.68 -4.80 -9.03
N SER A 262 18.76 -4.84 -7.70
CA SER A 262 19.67 -5.74 -6.99
C SER A 262 19.39 -7.19 -7.31
N ALA A 263 18.12 -7.64 -7.38
CA ALA A 263 17.76 -9.00 -7.75
C ALA A 263 17.99 -9.31 -9.25
N GLU A 264 17.76 -8.35 -10.14
CA GLU A 264 17.93 -8.44 -11.59
C GLU A 264 19.41 -8.28 -12.02
N ASN A 265 20.24 -7.64 -11.18
CA ASN A 265 21.70 -7.50 -11.36
C ASN A 265 22.50 -8.72 -10.87
N TRP A 266 21.82 -9.78 -10.45
CA TRP A 266 22.47 -11.05 -10.16
C TRP A 266 22.50 -11.86 -11.46
N SER A 267 23.55 -11.67 -12.26
CA SER A 267 23.84 -12.58 -13.36
C SER A 267 24.03 -14.00 -12.82
N GLY A 268 23.78 -15.03 -13.64
CA GLY A 268 24.00 -16.42 -13.26
C GLY A 268 25.42 -16.69 -12.73
N GLU A 269 26.42 -15.95 -13.24
CA GLU A 269 27.81 -16.02 -12.76
C GLU A 269 27.99 -15.39 -11.37
N LYS A 270 27.29 -14.28 -11.08
CA LYS A 270 27.34 -13.63 -9.77
C LYS A 270 26.59 -14.45 -8.71
N LEU A 271 25.43 -15.03 -9.07
CA LEU A 271 24.72 -16.02 -8.25
C LEU A 271 25.61 -17.21 -7.93
N LYS A 272 26.26 -17.77 -8.95
CA LYS A 272 27.19 -18.89 -8.77
C LYS A 272 28.33 -18.51 -7.82
N GLY A 273 28.91 -17.32 -7.98
CA GLY A 273 29.97 -16.83 -7.09
C GLY A 273 29.52 -16.61 -5.65
N GLU A 274 28.28 -16.19 -5.40
CA GLU A 274 27.75 -16.11 -4.02
C GLU A 274 27.41 -17.48 -3.45
N VAL A 275 26.82 -18.38 -4.25
CA VAL A 275 26.54 -19.78 -3.83
C VAL A 275 27.83 -20.53 -3.50
N GLU A 276 28.91 -20.34 -4.28
CA GLU A 276 30.22 -20.95 -4.02
C GLU A 276 30.88 -20.46 -2.71
N LYS A 277 30.46 -19.32 -2.16
CA LYS A 277 30.94 -18.80 -0.86
C LYS A 277 30.13 -19.33 0.33
N LEU A 278 29.00 -19.97 0.08
CA LEU A 278 28.16 -20.56 1.12
C LEU A 278 28.62 -21.99 1.40
N THR A 279 28.62 -22.38 2.67
CA THR A 279 28.82 -23.78 3.03
C THR A 279 27.59 -24.61 2.63
N PRO A 280 27.71 -25.94 2.50
CA PRO A 280 26.57 -26.81 2.24
C PRO A 280 25.41 -26.62 3.24
N GLU A 281 25.73 -26.45 4.52
CA GLU A 281 24.77 -26.22 5.59
C GLU A 281 24.06 -24.87 5.43
N GLU A 282 24.79 -23.82 5.05
CA GLU A 282 24.22 -22.49 4.76
C GLU A 282 23.24 -22.55 3.58
N GLN A 283 23.58 -23.28 2.51
CA GLN A 283 22.70 -23.45 1.36
C GLN A 283 21.43 -24.24 1.70
N GLU A 284 21.57 -25.27 2.53
CA GLU A 284 20.45 -26.09 2.99
C GLU A 284 19.49 -25.29 3.87
N ILE A 285 20.00 -24.50 4.82
CA ILE A 285 19.19 -23.61 5.66
C ILE A 285 18.46 -22.57 4.82
N LEU A 286 19.14 -21.90 3.88
CA LEU A 286 18.47 -20.92 3.00
C LEU A 286 17.35 -21.56 2.19
N THR A 287 17.56 -22.79 1.71
CA THR A 287 16.53 -23.54 0.97
C THR A 287 15.35 -23.91 1.86
N ALA A 288 15.60 -24.39 3.08
CA ALA A 288 14.57 -24.76 4.04
C ALA A 288 13.72 -23.55 4.48
N VAL A 289 14.36 -22.43 4.79
CA VAL A 289 13.64 -21.19 5.14
C VAL A 289 12.82 -20.69 3.94
N TYR A 290 13.36 -20.79 2.72
CA TYR A 290 12.64 -20.42 1.50
C TYR A 290 11.39 -21.29 1.26
N THR A 291 11.45 -22.58 1.60
CA THR A 291 10.28 -23.49 1.50
C THR A 291 9.31 -23.37 2.68
N GLY A 292 9.59 -22.48 3.63
CA GLY A 292 8.70 -22.14 4.74
C GLY A 292 8.93 -22.96 6.02
N ILE A 293 10.07 -23.65 6.15
CA ILE A 293 10.44 -24.37 7.37
C ILE A 293 10.84 -23.36 8.45
N ASP A 294 10.28 -23.51 9.66
CA ASP A 294 10.57 -22.60 10.78
C ASP A 294 11.98 -22.84 11.32
N SER A 295 12.66 -21.78 11.78
CA SER A 295 14.01 -21.85 12.34
C SER A 295 14.13 -22.83 13.52
N LEU A 296 13.04 -23.04 14.26
CA LEU A 296 12.98 -23.99 15.39
C LEU A 296 12.92 -25.45 14.93
N GLU A 297 12.50 -25.70 13.70
CA GLU A 297 12.42 -27.05 13.11
C GLU A 297 13.75 -27.44 12.45
N LEU A 298 14.59 -26.46 12.09
CA LEU A 298 15.86 -26.68 11.40
C LEU A 298 16.80 -27.68 12.11
N PRO A 299 17.03 -27.62 13.45
CA PRO A 299 17.88 -28.60 14.13
C PRO A 299 17.42 -30.04 13.88
N SER A 300 16.10 -30.28 13.98
CA SER A 300 15.52 -31.60 13.75
C SER A 300 15.57 -32.03 12.28
N MET A 301 15.42 -31.09 11.35
CA MET A 301 15.48 -31.35 9.91
C MET A 301 16.89 -31.71 9.47
N MET A 302 17.89 -30.97 9.95
CA MET A 302 19.30 -31.14 9.58
C MET A 302 20.00 -32.22 10.39
N GLY A 303 19.40 -32.69 11.48
CA GLY A 303 20.05 -33.61 12.42
C GLY A 303 21.25 -32.98 13.12
N LEU A 304 21.19 -31.67 13.37
CA LEU A 304 22.24 -30.88 14.03
C LEU A 304 21.77 -30.40 15.40
N GLU A 305 22.72 -30.10 16.28
CA GLU A 305 22.42 -29.48 17.56
C GLU A 305 21.95 -28.03 17.38
N VAL A 306 21.12 -27.54 18.31
CA VAL A 306 20.54 -26.19 18.25
C VAL A 306 21.64 -25.13 18.10
N ASP A 307 22.69 -25.20 18.92
CA ASP A 307 23.82 -24.27 18.90
C ASP A 307 24.57 -24.24 17.55
N GLU A 308 24.58 -25.36 16.82
CA GLU A 308 25.24 -25.44 15.51
C GLU A 308 24.39 -24.73 14.45
N VAL A 309 23.09 -24.99 14.45
CA VAL A 309 22.14 -24.30 13.55
C VAL A 309 22.11 -22.81 13.83
N GLU A 310 22.10 -22.39 15.10
CA GLU A 310 22.11 -20.98 15.48
C GLU A 310 23.35 -20.25 14.95
N LYS A 311 24.54 -20.86 15.01
CA LYS A 311 25.76 -20.27 14.42
C LYS A 311 25.66 -20.09 12.91
N VAL A 312 25.05 -21.04 12.21
CA VAL A 312 24.86 -20.93 10.75
C VAL A 312 23.84 -19.84 10.42
N LEU A 313 22.76 -19.74 11.20
CA LEU A 313 21.79 -18.65 11.08
C LEU A 313 22.43 -17.28 11.33
N GLU A 314 23.26 -17.14 12.38
CA GLU A 314 24.02 -15.92 12.67
C GLU A 314 24.96 -15.55 11.51
N SER A 315 25.72 -16.51 10.97
CA SER A 315 26.58 -16.30 9.80
C SER A 315 25.80 -15.82 8.58
N LEU A 316 24.64 -16.41 8.29
CA LEU A 316 23.78 -16.01 7.18
C LEU A 316 23.16 -14.62 7.38
N ILE A 317 22.84 -14.24 8.62
CA ILE A 317 22.39 -12.89 8.97
C ILE A 317 23.53 -11.88 8.75
N ASP A 318 24.74 -12.18 9.25
CA ASP A 318 25.91 -11.32 9.10
C ASP A 318 26.30 -11.10 7.64
N LYS A 319 26.17 -12.15 6.81
CA LYS A 319 26.39 -12.09 5.36
C LYS A 319 25.25 -11.39 4.60
N GLY A 320 24.14 -11.06 5.27
CA GLY A 320 22.99 -10.35 4.69
C GLY A 320 22.04 -11.24 3.87
N PHE A 321 22.08 -12.56 4.06
CA PHE A 321 21.17 -13.51 3.40
C PHE A 321 19.87 -13.73 4.19
N LEU A 322 19.86 -13.44 5.50
CA LEU A 322 18.68 -13.54 6.36
C LEU A 322 18.49 -12.25 7.18
N ASP A 323 17.23 -11.89 7.42
CA ASP A 323 16.86 -10.79 8.33
C ASP A 323 16.48 -11.38 9.71
N LEU A 324 17.05 -10.85 10.80
CA LEU A 324 16.66 -11.24 12.16
C LEU A 324 15.28 -10.65 12.51
N ILE A 325 14.26 -11.50 12.61
CA ILE A 325 12.88 -11.06 12.90
C ILE A 325 12.62 -10.87 14.40
N ARG A 326 13.07 -11.81 15.25
CA ARG A 326 12.88 -11.80 16.70
C ARG A 326 13.84 -12.78 17.39
N ILE A 327 14.18 -12.52 18.66
CA ILE A 327 14.94 -13.44 19.52
C ILE A 327 13.99 -14.08 20.53
N ARG A 328 13.93 -15.41 20.58
CA ARG A 328 13.16 -16.17 21.59
C ARG A 328 14.12 -16.63 22.69
N LYS A 329 13.75 -16.40 23.95
CA LYS A 329 14.51 -16.89 25.11
C LYS A 329 13.89 -18.17 25.64
N GLU A 330 14.72 -19.18 25.84
CA GLU A 330 14.36 -20.38 26.62
C GLU A 330 14.64 -20.13 28.11
N THR A 331 13.74 -20.58 28.97
CA THR A 331 13.82 -20.36 30.43
C THR A 331 13.35 -21.60 31.18
N ASP A 332 14.06 -21.95 32.26
CA ASP A 332 13.64 -22.99 33.21
C ASP A 332 13.49 -22.37 34.62
N LEU A 333 12.70 -23.03 35.47
CA LEU A 333 12.53 -22.63 36.86
C LEU A 333 13.79 -22.92 37.67
N THR A 334 14.32 -21.87 38.30
CA THR A 334 15.34 -21.98 39.35
C THR A 334 14.79 -22.72 40.57
N GLU A 335 15.66 -23.20 41.47
CA GLU A 335 15.24 -23.82 42.74
C GLU A 335 14.28 -22.92 43.53
N THR A 336 14.57 -21.61 43.58
CA THR A 336 13.69 -20.61 44.20
C THR A 336 12.35 -20.52 43.45
N GLY A 337 12.37 -20.48 42.11
CA GLY A 337 11.15 -20.48 41.29
C GLY A 337 10.29 -21.71 41.53
N ARG A 338 10.90 -22.89 41.65
CA ARG A 338 10.21 -24.16 41.99
C ARG A 338 9.59 -24.11 43.38
N ALA A 339 10.30 -23.60 44.39
CA ALA A 339 9.78 -23.44 45.75
C ALA A 339 8.56 -22.51 45.80
N VAL A 340 8.62 -21.36 45.12
CA VAL A 340 7.51 -20.42 45.02
C VAL A 340 6.33 -21.05 44.27
N THR A 341 6.59 -21.76 43.18
CA THR A 341 5.55 -22.44 42.39
C THR A 341 4.87 -23.53 43.21
N ASN A 342 5.61 -24.32 43.98
CA ASN A 342 5.06 -25.32 44.89
C ASN A 342 4.18 -24.69 45.97
N TYR A 343 4.57 -23.53 46.50
CA TYR A 343 3.75 -22.79 47.44
C TYR A 343 2.43 -22.32 46.80
N ILE A 344 2.48 -21.81 45.57
CA ILE A 344 1.28 -21.41 44.81
C ILE A 344 0.35 -22.62 44.60
N ILE A 345 0.88 -23.75 44.13
CA ILE A 345 0.08 -24.96 43.83
C ILE A 345 -0.55 -25.55 45.10
N THR A 346 0.12 -25.46 46.25
CA THR A 346 -0.36 -26.06 47.51
C THR A 346 -1.40 -25.19 48.22
N ASN A 347 -1.48 -23.90 47.91
CA ASN A 347 -2.35 -22.93 48.59
C ASN A 347 -3.43 -22.31 47.68
N PHE A 348 -3.59 -22.84 46.46
CA PHE A 348 -4.79 -22.74 45.65
C PHE A 348 -5.59 -24.04 45.79
#